data_AF-A0A2C9JKQ5-F1
#
_entry.id   AF-A0A2C9JKQ5-F1
#
_cell.length_a   1.000
_cell.length_b   1.000
_cell.length_c   1.000
_cell.angle_alpha   90.00
_cell.angle_beta   90.00
_cell.angle_gamma   90.00
#
_symmetry.space_group_name_H-M   'P 1'
#
loop_
_entity.id
_entity.type
_entity.pdbx_description
1 polymer ?
#
loop_
_entity_poly.entity_id
_entity_poly.type
_entity_poly.pdbx_seq_one_letter_code
_entity_poly.pdbx_strand_id
1 'polypeptide(L)'
;MSCMSPVRQCCMIRLSTLAKLVKLYIGPDSLSHVLRKSLEADPLSPILWEPHLDSVDRRVGQILKVISECITKKGKPWQEVIIDDGFY
;
A
#
# COMPACT_ATOMS: atom_id res chain seq x y z
N MET A 1 -9.07 -13.51 2.21
CA MET A 1 -8.69 -12.22 2.85
C MET A 1 -7.74 -12.39 4.05
N SER A 2 -6.97 -13.48 4.15
CA SER A 2 -6.08 -13.73 5.31
C SER A 2 -4.87 -12.77 5.38
N CYS A 3 -4.28 -12.38 4.24
CA CYS A 3 -3.02 -11.62 4.21
C CYS A 3 -3.09 -10.22 4.84
N MET A 4 -4.28 -9.61 4.93
CA MET A 4 -4.47 -8.29 5.56
C MET A 4 -4.91 -8.38 7.02
N SER A 5 -5.01 -9.59 7.59
CA SER A 5 -5.48 -9.80 8.96
C SER A 5 -4.73 -8.97 9.99
N PRO A 6 -3.37 -8.91 9.98
CA PRO A 6 -2.64 -8.16 11.00
C PRO A 6 -3.01 -6.66 11.02
N VAL A 7 -3.01 -6.01 9.84
CA VAL A 7 -3.36 -4.59 9.74
C VAL A 7 -4.83 -4.34 10.09
N ARG A 8 -5.75 -5.25 9.70
CA ARG A 8 -7.17 -5.14 10.07
C ARG A 8 -7.39 -5.28 11.57
N GLN A 9 -6.70 -6.19 12.23
CA GLN A 9 -6.90 -6.50 13.65
C GLN A 9 -6.23 -5.47 14.54
N CYS A 10 -4.94 -5.23 14.32
CA CYS A 10 -4.15 -4.29 15.11
C CYS A 10 -4.57 -2.84 14.84
N CYS A 11 -4.90 -2.52 13.58
CA CYS A 11 -5.14 -1.16 13.12
C CYS A 11 -3.95 -0.24 13.44
N MET A 12 -2.77 -0.64 12.98
CA MET A 12 -1.54 0.14 13.12
C MET A 12 -0.76 0.11 11.80
N ILE A 13 -0.18 1.24 11.41
CA ILE A 13 0.72 1.38 10.28
C ILE A 13 1.75 2.47 10.59
N ARG A 14 2.98 2.33 10.08
CA ARG A 14 3.98 3.39 10.20
C ARG A 14 3.64 4.58 9.32
N LEU A 15 3.92 5.79 9.80
CA LEU A 15 3.73 7.03 9.05
C LEU A 15 4.48 7.00 7.70
N SER A 16 5.75 6.60 7.72
CA SER A 16 6.60 6.50 6.53
C SER A 16 6.04 5.51 5.49
N THR A 17 5.52 4.37 5.94
CA THR A 17 4.85 3.39 5.07
C THR A 17 3.57 3.93 4.48
N LEU A 18 2.70 4.55 5.29
CA LEU A 18 1.45 5.13 4.80
C LEU A 18 1.71 6.23 3.78
N ALA A 19 2.68 7.11 4.03
CA ALA A 19 3.06 8.18 3.11
C ALA A 19 3.51 7.63 1.74
N LYS A 20 4.35 6.59 1.74
CA LYS A 20 4.77 5.89 0.51
C LYS A 20 3.58 5.27 -0.23
N LEU A 21 2.67 4.59 0.47
CA LEU A 21 1.48 3.98 -0.13
C LEU A 21 0.52 5.02 -0.71
N VAL A 22 0.29 6.14 -0.01
CA VAL A 22 -0.53 7.24 -0.52
C VAL A 22 0.12 7.83 -1.79
N LYS A 23 1.42 8.09 -1.77
CA LYS A 23 2.15 8.58 -2.96
C LYS A 23 1.99 7.62 -4.15
N LEU A 24 2.09 6.32 -3.93
CA LEU A 24 1.91 5.31 -4.98
C LEU A 24 0.45 5.12 -5.44
N TYR A 25 -0.52 5.67 -4.71
CA TYR A 25 -1.95 5.56 -5.03
C TYR A 25 -2.51 6.79 -5.74
N ILE A 26 -2.11 8.00 -5.34
CA ILE A 26 -2.60 9.27 -5.91
C ILE A 26 -1.53 10.09 -6.62
N GLY A 27 -0.26 9.67 -6.55
CA GLY A 27 0.85 10.38 -7.16
C GLY A 27 0.91 10.19 -8.68
N PRO A 28 1.91 10.82 -9.33
CA PRO A 28 2.06 10.79 -10.79
C PRO A 28 2.39 9.39 -11.32
N ASP A 29 3.08 8.58 -10.54
CA ASP A 29 3.47 7.21 -10.89
C ASP A 29 2.79 6.21 -9.93
N SER A 30 1.98 5.31 -10.48
CA SER A 30 1.38 4.20 -9.73
C SER A 30 2.44 3.14 -9.37
N LEU A 31 2.10 2.25 -8.43
CA LEU A 31 3.00 1.14 -8.09
C LEU A 31 3.24 0.22 -9.30
N SER A 32 2.22 -0.06 -10.10
CA SER A 32 2.36 -0.84 -11.34
C SER A 32 3.31 -0.16 -12.35
N HIS A 33 3.24 1.16 -12.49
CA HIS A 33 4.13 1.93 -13.38
C HIS A 33 5.59 1.82 -12.94
N VAL A 34 5.87 2.13 -11.66
CA VAL A 34 7.23 2.07 -11.11
C VAL A 34 7.78 0.64 -11.16
N LEU A 35 6.93 -0.35 -10.85
CA LEU A 35 7.32 -1.76 -10.87
C LEU A 35 7.64 -2.23 -12.30
N ARG A 36 6.83 -1.87 -13.29
CA ARG A 36 7.11 -2.19 -14.70
C ARG A 36 8.48 -1.65 -15.11
N LYS A 37 8.73 -0.37 -14.88
CA LYS A 37 10.02 0.27 -15.18
C LYS A 37 11.19 -0.39 -14.45
N SER A 38 11.00 -0.79 -13.20
CA SER A 38 12.03 -1.49 -12.42
C SER A 38 12.37 -2.87 -12.99
N LEU A 39 11.39 -3.57 -13.59
CA LEU A 39 11.54 -4.93 -14.11
C LEU A 39 11.99 -4.95 -15.58
N GLU A 40 11.91 -3.83 -16.29
CA GLU A 40 12.28 -3.72 -17.72
C GLU A 40 13.74 -4.08 -18.02
N ALA A 41 14.65 -3.85 -17.07
CA ALA A 41 16.08 -4.13 -17.25
C ALA A 41 16.42 -5.62 -17.14
N ASP A 42 15.48 -6.48 -16.71
CA ASP A 42 15.70 -7.91 -16.58
C ASP A 42 15.64 -8.60 -17.96
N PRO A 43 16.60 -9.49 -18.31
CA PRO A 43 16.57 -10.24 -19.56
C PRO A 43 15.31 -11.09 -19.79
N LEU A 44 14.58 -11.43 -18.72
CA LEU A 44 13.31 -12.17 -18.77
C LEU A 44 12.09 -11.27 -18.97
N SER A 45 12.28 -9.98 -19.25
CA SER A 45 11.19 -9.05 -19.49
C SER A 45 10.30 -9.47 -20.67
N PRO A 46 8.95 -9.41 -20.54
CA PRO A 46 8.21 -8.95 -19.37
C PRO A 46 8.09 -10.02 -18.27
N ILE A 47 8.51 -9.69 -17.03
CA ILE A 47 8.43 -10.59 -15.87
C ILE A 47 6.98 -10.78 -15.40
N LEU A 48 6.22 -9.68 -15.29
CA LEU A 48 4.85 -9.69 -14.80
C LEU A 48 3.87 -9.40 -15.94
N TRP A 49 2.82 -10.21 -16.02
CA TRP A 49 1.72 -9.96 -16.95
C TRP A 49 0.86 -8.76 -16.50
N GLU A 50 0.25 -8.07 -17.45
CA GLU A 50 -0.56 -6.86 -17.21
C GLU A 50 -1.63 -7.04 -16.11
N PRO A 51 -2.39 -8.16 -16.05
CA PRO A 51 -3.36 -8.37 -14.98
C PRO A 51 -2.74 -8.44 -13.58
N HIS A 52 -1.46 -8.86 -13.47
CA HIS A 52 -0.76 -8.85 -12.18
C HIS A 52 -0.36 -7.44 -11.78
N LEU A 53 0.08 -6.62 -12.73
CA LEU A 53 0.39 -5.21 -12.50
C LEU A 53 -0.86 -4.44 -12.04
N ASP A 54 -1.99 -4.63 -12.72
CA ASP A 54 -3.29 -4.08 -12.31
C ASP A 54 -3.70 -4.55 -10.89
N SER A 55 -3.44 -5.82 -10.59
CA SER A 55 -3.79 -6.39 -9.29
C SER A 55 -3.03 -5.76 -8.14
N VAL A 56 -1.80 -5.29 -8.37
CA VAL A 56 -0.95 -4.66 -7.36
C VAL A 56 -1.50 -3.28 -7.00
N ASP A 57 -1.86 -2.45 -7.99
CA ASP A 57 -2.48 -1.15 -7.74
C ASP A 57 -3.82 -1.28 -7.01
N ARG A 58 -4.65 -2.24 -7.43
CA ARG A 58 -5.90 -2.55 -6.73
C ARG A 58 -5.66 -2.94 -5.27
N ARG A 59 -4.59 -3.69 -4.97
CA ARG A 59 -4.24 -4.09 -3.60
C ARG A 59 -3.76 -2.91 -2.75
N VAL A 60 -3.02 -1.94 -3.33
CA VAL A 60 -2.66 -0.70 -2.62
C VAL A 60 -3.93 0.04 -2.16
N GLY A 61 -4.91 0.21 -3.05
CA GLY A 61 -6.19 0.83 -2.69
C GLY A 61 -6.94 0.05 -1.59
N GLN A 62 -6.88 -1.29 -1.60
CA GLN A 62 -7.47 -2.11 -0.55
C GLN A 62 -6.78 -1.92 0.82
N ILE A 63 -5.46 -1.78 0.86
CA ILE A 63 -4.71 -1.52 2.09
C ILE A 63 -5.10 -0.15 2.65
N LEU A 64 -5.11 0.89 1.82
CA LEU A 64 -5.50 2.25 2.23
C LEU A 64 -6.95 2.29 2.74
N LYS A 65 -7.86 1.53 2.10
CA LYS A 65 -9.23 1.37 2.60
C LYS A 65 -9.27 0.75 3.99
N VAL A 66 -8.48 -0.29 4.27
CA VAL A 66 -8.41 -0.90 5.61
C VAL A 66 -7.96 0.12 6.66
N ILE A 67 -6.93 0.93 6.36
CA ILE A 67 -6.45 1.98 7.28
C ILE A 67 -7.54 3.04 7.51
N SER A 68 -8.21 3.49 6.46
CA SER A 68 -9.34 4.43 6.57
C SER A 68 -10.48 3.85 7.41
N GLU A 69 -10.80 2.56 7.26
CA GLU A 69 -11.81 1.87 8.06
C GLU A 69 -11.42 1.75 9.54
N CYS A 70 -10.13 1.63 9.86
CA CYS A 70 -9.67 1.65 11.25
C CYS A 70 -9.99 2.98 11.95
N ILE A 71 -9.90 4.10 11.23
CA ILE A 71 -10.19 5.43 11.76
C ILE A 71 -11.70 5.69 11.79
N THR A 72 -12.37 5.43 10.67
CA THR A 72 -13.79 5.81 10.49
C THR A 72 -14.78 4.83 11.12
N LYS A 73 -14.57 3.51 10.97
CA LYS A 73 -15.52 2.49 11.44
C LYS A 73 -15.24 2.00 12.85
N LYS A 74 -13.97 1.89 13.23
CA LYS A 74 -13.58 1.47 14.59
C LYS A 74 -13.38 2.65 15.55
N GLY A 75 -13.44 3.88 15.04
CA GLY A 75 -13.29 5.09 15.85
C GLY A 75 -11.93 5.24 16.52
N LYS A 76 -10.89 4.55 16.03
CA LYS A 76 -9.55 4.69 16.62
C LYS A 76 -8.98 6.07 16.29
N PRO A 77 -8.35 6.75 17.25
CA PRO A 77 -7.71 8.03 16.99
C PRO A 77 -6.54 7.86 16.03
N TRP A 78 -6.26 8.91 15.24
CA TRP A 78 -5.21 8.89 14.22
C TRP A 78 -3.85 8.49 14.79
N GLN A 79 -3.53 8.95 16.00
CA GLN A 79 -2.26 8.69 16.70
C GLN A 79 -2.08 7.22 17.10
N GLU A 80 -3.16 6.46 17.24
CA GLU A 80 -3.09 5.01 17.50
C GLU A 80 -3.01 4.20 16.21
N VAL A 81 -3.55 4.72 15.10
CA VAL A 81 -3.55 4.02 13.82
C VAL A 81 -2.26 4.28 13.04
N ILE A 82 -1.74 5.49 13.11
CA ILE A 82 -0.55 5.92 12.37
C ILE A 82 0.55 6.23 13.37
N ILE A 83 1.53 5.34 13.40
CA ILE A 83 2.65 5.41 14.33
C ILE A 83 3.81 6.11 13.63
N ASP A 84 4.23 7.25 14.17
CA ASP A 84 5.51 7.85 13.82
C ASP A 84 6.60 7.21 14.70
N ASP A 85 7.40 6.34 14.09
CA ASP A 85 8.49 5.63 14.76
C ASP A 85 9.84 6.36 14.65
N GLY A 86 9.87 7.57 14.07
CA GLY A 86 11.08 8.38 13.94
C GLY A 86 12.08 7.89 12.89
N PHE A 87 11.68 6.96 12.01
CA PHE A 87 12.52 6.43 10.93
C PHE A 87 12.01 6.90 9.55
N TYR A 88 12.91 7.52 8.76
CA TYR A 88 12.65 8.01 7.39
C TYR A 88 13.26 7.10 6.32
#